data_AF-A0A1G0A5Z7-F1
#
_entry.id   AF-A0A1G0A5Z7-F1
#
_cell.length_a   1.000
_cell.length_b   1.000
_cell.length_c   1.000
_cell.angle_alpha   90.00
_cell.angle_beta   90.00
_cell.angle_gamma   90.00
#
_symmetry.space_group_name_H-M   'P 1'
#
loop_
_entity.id
_entity.type
_entity.pdbx_description
1 polymer ?
#
loop_
_entity_poly.entity_id
_entity_poly.type
_entity_poly.pdbx_seq_one_letter_code
_entity_poly.pdbx_strand_id
1 'polypeptide(L)'
;WFVRLMQYYGTHEFAELDAGHEGHDHEPGGHCHVNRKFGAGRYPEFLDYARHILALDPYFMNAGLYAGASLAFNLSRPEEAVSVVNLALVYSPKEWKYVRLLAAIGYSKAKNPAKVAELIAPLLNEPDCPVMIRQLAAFLNKKAGNRAAAYAIYKSILTATKDPFYIKNAEKEIAKLEGGSLLYRK
;
A
#
# COMPACT_ATOMS: atom_id res chain seq x y z
N TRP A 1 -3.73 15.26 -17.13
CA TRP A 1 -3.57 13.78 -17.13
C TRP A 1 -4.23 13.09 -15.95
N PHE A 2 -4.12 13.58 -14.72
CA PHE A 2 -4.82 12.97 -13.58
C PHE A 2 -6.34 12.88 -13.75
N VAL A 3 -7.01 13.96 -14.20
CA VAL A 3 -8.45 13.90 -14.52
C VAL A 3 -8.77 12.82 -15.57
N ARG A 4 -7.89 12.60 -16.56
CA ARG A 4 -8.08 11.53 -17.55
C ARG A 4 -7.95 10.15 -16.94
N LEU A 5 -6.97 9.93 -16.05
CA LEU A 5 -6.88 8.69 -15.27
C LEU A 5 -8.17 8.45 -14.46
N MET A 6 -8.66 9.49 -13.78
CA MET A 6 -9.90 9.40 -12.98
C MET A 6 -11.13 9.10 -13.86
N GLN A 7 -11.21 9.70 -15.04
CA GLN A 7 -12.28 9.41 -16.01
C GLN A 7 -12.16 7.98 -16.52
N TYR A 8 -11.00 7.56 -17.00
CA TYR A 8 -10.72 6.20 -17.49
C TYR A 8 -11.07 5.14 -16.45
N TYR A 9 -10.56 5.28 -15.24
CA TYR A 9 -10.84 4.35 -14.14
C TYR A 9 -12.25 4.49 -13.56
N GLY A 10 -12.90 5.63 -13.76
CA GLY A 10 -14.30 5.85 -13.42
C GLY A 10 -15.29 5.28 -14.44
N THR A 11 -14.84 4.93 -15.66
CA THR A 11 -15.66 4.23 -16.66
C THR A 11 -15.74 2.75 -16.34
N HIS A 12 -16.92 2.14 -16.48
CA HIS A 12 -17.09 0.71 -16.23
C HIS A 12 -16.66 -0.10 -17.45
N GLU A 13 -15.65 -0.97 -17.31
CA GLU A 13 -15.25 -1.89 -18.39
C GLU A 13 -16.30 -2.98 -18.67
N PHE A 14 -17.19 -3.29 -17.72
CA PHE A 14 -18.24 -4.32 -17.85
C PHE A 14 -19.57 -3.79 -18.39
N ALA A 15 -19.57 -2.69 -19.16
CA ALA A 15 -20.78 -2.15 -19.77
C ALA A 15 -21.47 -3.11 -20.76
N GLU A 16 -20.78 -4.17 -21.21
CA GLU A 16 -21.34 -5.14 -22.17
C GLU A 16 -22.30 -6.17 -21.55
N LEU A 17 -22.35 -6.32 -20.21
CA LEU A 17 -23.36 -7.17 -19.56
C LEU A 17 -24.71 -6.46 -19.35
N ASP A 18 -24.75 -5.14 -19.50
CA ASP A 18 -26.01 -4.35 -19.47
C ASP A 18 -26.66 -4.25 -20.86
N ALA A 19 -26.01 -4.74 -21.93
CA ALA A 19 -26.60 -4.82 -23.27
C ALA A 19 -27.68 -5.92 -23.40
N GLY A 20 -27.91 -6.71 -22.35
CA GLY A 20 -28.99 -7.70 -22.25
C GLY A 20 -30.29 -7.15 -21.65
N HIS A 21 -30.39 -5.85 -21.38
CA HIS A 21 -31.58 -5.23 -20.78
C HIS A 21 -32.60 -4.71 -21.83
N GLU A 22 -32.57 -5.23 -23.06
CA GLU A 22 -33.68 -5.09 -24.01
C GLU A 22 -34.74 -6.16 -23.69
N GLY A 23 -35.69 -5.84 -22.80
CA GLY A 23 -36.94 -6.60 -22.71
C GLY A 23 -37.34 -7.16 -21.34
N HIS A 24 -37.26 -6.37 -20.27
CA HIS A 24 -38.04 -6.66 -19.07
C HIS A 24 -38.96 -5.48 -18.74
N ASP A 25 -40.27 -5.74 -18.79
CA ASP A 25 -41.31 -4.79 -18.42
C ASP A 25 -41.14 -4.36 -16.97
N HIS A 26 -41.09 -3.05 -16.75
CA HIS A 26 -41.09 -2.47 -15.42
C HIS A 26 -42.53 -2.33 -14.93
N GLU A 27 -42.86 -2.90 -13.77
CA GLU A 27 -43.99 -2.41 -13.00
C GLU A 27 -43.69 -0.97 -12.51
N PRO A 28 -44.66 -0.04 -12.57
CA PRO A 28 -44.46 1.34 -12.13
C PRO A 28 -44.18 1.38 -10.62
N GLY A 29 -42.90 1.50 -10.26
CA GLY A 29 -42.42 1.54 -8.88
C GLY A 29 -41.16 0.70 -8.59
N GLY A 30 -40.69 -0.11 -9.54
CA GLY A 30 -39.48 -0.94 -9.36
C GLY A 30 -38.17 -0.14 -9.45
N HIS A 31 -37.49 0.07 -8.33
CA HIS A 31 -36.12 0.58 -8.32
C HIS A 31 -35.13 -0.48 -8.87
N CYS A 32 -34.43 -0.16 -9.96
CA CYS A 32 -33.35 -0.98 -10.48
C CYS A 32 -32.10 -0.85 -9.59
N HIS A 33 -31.79 -1.87 -8.79
CA HIS A 33 -30.50 -1.95 -8.10
C HIS A 33 -29.41 -2.43 -9.06
N VAL A 34 -28.98 -1.57 -9.99
CA VAL A 34 -27.74 -1.83 -10.73
C VAL A 34 -26.60 -1.66 -9.73
N ASN A 35 -26.05 -2.77 -9.25
CA ASN A 35 -24.86 -2.80 -8.39
C ASN A 35 -23.62 -2.40 -9.22
N ARG A 36 -23.50 -1.10 -9.51
CA ARG A 36 -22.34 -0.50 -10.18
C ARG A 36 -21.10 -0.63 -9.29
N LYS A 37 -20.27 -1.63 -9.55
CA LYS A 37 -19.00 -1.86 -8.85
C LYS A 37 -17.94 -0.90 -9.37
N PHE A 38 -17.97 0.35 -8.92
CA PHE A 38 -16.89 1.30 -9.14
C PHE A 38 -15.57 0.77 -8.56
N GLY A 39 -14.47 0.99 -9.29
CA GLY A 39 -13.14 0.57 -8.85
C GLY A 39 -12.82 -0.92 -9.07
N ALA A 40 -13.65 -1.65 -9.81
CA ALA A 40 -13.36 -3.01 -10.25
C ALA A 40 -13.22 -3.06 -11.79
N GLY A 41 -12.31 -3.90 -12.29
CA GLY A 41 -11.97 -4.01 -13.73
C GLY A 41 -10.51 -4.38 -13.95
N ARG A 42 -10.09 -4.52 -15.20
CA ARG A 42 -8.72 -4.78 -15.62
C ARG A 42 -7.92 -3.48 -15.78
N TYR A 43 -8.48 -2.47 -16.44
CA TYR A 43 -7.86 -1.16 -16.73
C TYR A 43 -6.37 -1.29 -17.12
N PRO A 44 -6.04 -1.96 -18.23
CA PRO A 44 -4.67 -2.30 -18.58
C PRO A 44 -3.73 -1.08 -18.59
N GLU A 45 -4.22 0.07 -19.07
CA GLU A 45 -3.44 1.30 -19.23
C GLU A 45 -3.28 2.11 -17.93
N PHE A 46 -3.90 1.68 -16.82
CA PHE A 46 -3.92 2.43 -15.56
C PHE A 46 -2.50 2.77 -15.08
N LEU A 47 -1.58 1.81 -15.15
CA LEU A 47 -0.19 2.00 -14.73
C LEU A 47 0.53 3.02 -15.61
N ASP A 48 0.30 2.99 -16.92
CA ASP A 48 0.96 3.90 -17.86
C ASP A 48 0.46 5.33 -17.67
N TYR A 49 -0.85 5.51 -17.47
CA TYR A 49 -1.39 6.81 -17.06
C TYR A 49 -0.76 7.30 -15.74
N ALA A 50 -0.65 6.43 -14.74
CA ALA A 50 -0.06 6.80 -13.45
C ALA A 50 1.41 7.22 -13.57
N ARG A 51 2.21 6.45 -14.33
CA ARG A 51 3.62 6.77 -14.60
C ARG A 51 3.75 8.08 -15.37
N HIS A 52 2.90 8.29 -16.37
CA HIS A 52 2.90 9.52 -17.17
C HIS A 52 2.57 10.75 -16.32
N ILE A 53 1.63 10.65 -15.40
CA ILE A 53 1.32 11.74 -14.46
C ILE A 53 2.54 12.07 -13.60
N LEU A 54 3.20 11.06 -13.02
CA LEU A 54 4.40 11.27 -12.19
C LEU A 54 5.60 11.77 -12.99
N ALA A 55 5.71 11.45 -14.28
CA ALA A 55 6.76 11.98 -15.14
C ALA A 55 6.55 13.48 -15.44
N LEU A 56 5.29 13.92 -15.58
CA LEU A 56 4.96 15.31 -15.86
C LEU A 56 4.92 16.19 -14.61
N ASP A 57 4.41 15.65 -13.50
CA ASP A 57 4.33 16.34 -12.21
C ASP A 57 4.74 15.39 -11.08
N PRO A 58 6.06 15.24 -10.84
CA PRO A 58 6.58 14.31 -9.84
C PRO A 58 6.20 14.65 -8.40
N TYR A 59 5.80 15.90 -8.15
CA TYR A 59 5.43 16.39 -6.82
C TYR A 59 3.91 16.36 -6.59
N PHE A 60 3.12 15.92 -7.57
CA PHE A 60 1.70 15.70 -7.38
C PHE A 60 1.43 14.43 -6.56
N MET A 61 1.67 14.57 -5.26
CA MET A 61 1.69 13.46 -4.32
C MET A 61 0.40 12.62 -4.36
N ASN A 62 -0.75 13.29 -4.45
CA ASN A 62 -2.06 12.65 -4.48
C ASN A 62 -2.20 11.70 -5.67
N ALA A 63 -1.58 11.98 -6.82
CA ALA A 63 -1.61 11.08 -7.98
C ALA A 63 -0.86 9.78 -7.68
N GLY A 64 0.35 9.85 -7.11
CA GLY A 64 1.11 8.66 -6.72
C GLY A 64 0.41 7.83 -5.65
N LEU A 65 -0.17 8.48 -4.63
CA LEU A 65 -0.91 7.79 -3.56
C LEU A 65 -2.18 7.14 -4.11
N TYR A 66 -2.93 7.86 -4.92
CA TYR A 66 -4.15 7.38 -5.55
C TYR A 66 -3.87 6.17 -6.45
N ALA A 67 -2.85 6.27 -7.31
CA ALA A 67 -2.49 5.21 -8.24
C ALA A 67 -2.00 3.96 -7.49
N GLY A 68 -1.08 4.12 -6.53
CA GLY A 68 -0.57 3.01 -5.74
C GLY A 68 -1.68 2.30 -4.94
N ALA A 69 -2.54 3.07 -4.28
CA ALA A 69 -3.66 2.49 -3.52
C ALA A 69 -4.67 1.77 -4.44
N SER A 70 -5.03 2.38 -5.58
CA SER A 70 -5.98 1.80 -6.52
C SER A 70 -5.45 0.50 -7.13
N LEU A 71 -4.19 0.49 -7.58
CA LEU A 71 -3.54 -0.72 -8.09
C LEU A 71 -3.51 -1.83 -7.04
N ALA A 72 -3.12 -1.53 -5.79
CA ALA A 72 -2.97 -2.57 -4.77
C ALA A 72 -4.29 -3.10 -4.21
N PHE A 73 -5.22 -2.21 -3.89
CA PHE A 73 -6.40 -2.55 -3.07
C PHE A 73 -7.65 -2.78 -3.89
N ASN A 74 -7.77 -2.14 -5.05
CA ASN A 74 -8.97 -2.23 -5.88
C ASN A 74 -8.73 -3.16 -7.08
N LEU A 75 -7.62 -2.96 -7.80
CA LEU A 75 -7.29 -3.72 -9.01
C LEU A 75 -6.52 -5.01 -8.73
N SER A 76 -6.11 -5.26 -7.48
CA SER A 76 -5.33 -6.44 -7.08
C SER A 76 -4.03 -6.64 -7.89
N ARG A 77 -3.36 -5.53 -8.23
CA ARG A 77 -2.07 -5.43 -8.94
C ARG A 77 -0.96 -4.90 -8.00
N PRO A 78 -0.62 -5.60 -6.91
CA PRO A 78 0.28 -5.07 -5.88
C PRO A 78 1.72 -4.85 -6.35
N GLU A 79 2.23 -5.66 -7.29
CA GLU A 79 3.58 -5.48 -7.84
C GLU A 79 3.70 -4.15 -8.61
N GLU A 80 2.66 -3.81 -9.38
CA GLU A 80 2.57 -2.54 -10.09
C GLU A 80 2.39 -1.36 -9.14
N ALA A 81 1.59 -1.54 -8.08
CA ALA A 81 1.44 -0.56 -7.01
C ALA A 81 2.79 -0.25 -6.34
N VAL A 82 3.58 -1.27 -6.01
CA VAL A 82 4.94 -1.08 -5.49
C VAL A 82 5.81 -0.36 -6.51
N SER A 83 5.75 -0.72 -7.79
CA SER A 83 6.52 -0.07 -8.85
C SER A 83 6.23 1.43 -8.94
N VAL A 84 4.95 1.84 -8.96
CA VAL A 84 4.58 3.25 -9.11
C VAL A 84 4.88 4.07 -7.85
N VAL A 85 4.67 3.50 -6.66
CA VAL A 85 5.00 4.19 -5.40
C VAL A 85 6.50 4.32 -5.23
N ASN A 86 7.28 3.31 -5.62
CA ASN A 86 8.73 3.39 -5.64
C ASN A 86 9.24 4.46 -6.62
N LEU A 87 8.62 4.57 -7.81
CA LEU A 87 8.91 5.66 -8.75
C LEU A 87 8.65 7.03 -8.12
N ALA A 88 7.53 7.21 -7.41
CA ALA A 88 7.23 8.47 -6.73
C ALA A 88 8.25 8.81 -5.64
N LEU A 89 8.74 7.80 -4.90
CA LEU A 89 9.80 7.97 -3.91
C LEU A 89 11.15 8.37 -4.50
N VAL A 90 11.46 7.99 -5.75
CA VAL A 90 12.69 8.48 -6.43
C VAL A 90 12.68 10.00 -6.54
N TYR A 91 11.52 10.59 -6.82
CA TYR A 91 11.37 12.05 -6.92
C TYR A 91 11.18 12.74 -5.56
N SER A 92 10.51 12.08 -4.62
CA SER A 92 10.20 12.60 -3.28
C SER A 92 10.60 11.61 -2.18
N PRO A 93 11.91 11.40 -1.93
CA PRO A 93 12.41 10.33 -1.07
C PRO A 93 12.02 10.45 0.41
N LYS A 94 11.62 11.66 0.84
CA LYS A 94 11.16 11.95 2.21
C LYS A 94 9.64 12.06 2.35
N GLU A 95 8.88 11.70 1.33
CA GLU A 95 7.42 11.67 1.45
C GLU A 95 6.97 10.38 2.17
N TRP A 96 6.89 10.48 3.50
CA TRP A 96 6.58 9.35 4.38
C TRP A 96 5.22 8.71 4.12
N LYS A 97 4.27 9.40 3.48
CA LYS A 97 2.99 8.79 3.08
C LYS A 97 3.19 7.68 2.05
N TYR A 98 4.20 7.80 1.16
CA TYR A 98 4.54 6.72 0.23
C TYR A 98 5.13 5.52 0.97
N VAL A 99 6.00 5.74 1.95
CA VAL A 99 6.58 4.66 2.75
C VAL A 99 5.49 3.95 3.57
N ARG A 100 4.55 4.71 4.14
CA ARG A 100 3.37 4.17 4.82
C ARG A 100 2.53 3.31 3.87
N LEU A 101 2.30 3.78 2.63
CA LEU A 101 1.56 3.03 1.62
C LEU A 101 2.31 1.75 1.21
N LEU A 102 3.63 1.82 0.96
CA LEU A 102 4.45 0.64 0.68
C LEU A 102 4.36 -0.38 1.80
N ALA A 103 4.47 0.04 3.07
CA ALA A 103 4.35 -0.88 4.19
C ALA A 103 2.98 -1.56 4.24
N ALA A 104 1.90 -0.82 3.98
CA ALA A 104 0.54 -1.38 3.91
C ALA A 104 0.40 -2.40 2.76
N ILE A 105 0.91 -2.07 1.56
CA ILE A 105 0.90 -2.97 0.40
C ILE A 105 1.72 -4.22 0.71
N GLY A 106 2.94 -4.06 1.21
CA GLY A 106 3.83 -5.15 1.61
C GLY A 106 3.17 -6.08 2.61
N TYR A 107 2.49 -5.53 3.62
CA TYR A 107 1.89 -6.33 4.69
C TYR A 107 0.65 -7.12 4.25
N SER A 108 -0.19 -6.51 3.39
CA SER A 108 -1.55 -7.01 3.14
C SER A 108 -1.81 -7.53 1.73
N LYS A 109 -0.99 -7.14 0.74
CA LYS A 109 -1.24 -7.46 -0.68
C LYS A 109 -0.05 -8.07 -1.41
N ALA A 110 1.18 -7.73 -1.02
CA ALA A 110 2.35 -8.20 -1.73
C ALA A 110 2.54 -9.72 -1.57
N LYS A 111 2.83 -10.40 -2.69
CA LYS A 111 3.25 -11.81 -2.68
C LYS A 111 4.63 -11.99 -2.03
N ASN A 112 5.47 -10.95 -2.11
CA ASN A 112 6.80 -10.93 -1.51
C ASN A 112 6.96 -9.72 -0.56
N PRO A 113 6.54 -9.84 0.71
CA PRO A 113 6.70 -8.79 1.71
C PRO A 113 8.17 -8.47 2.02
N ALA A 114 9.10 -9.44 1.85
CA ALA A 114 10.53 -9.23 2.10
C ALA A 114 11.12 -8.20 1.14
N LYS A 115 10.78 -8.29 -0.15
CA LYS A 115 11.21 -7.31 -1.15
C LYS A 115 10.73 -5.89 -0.83
N VAL A 116 9.52 -5.75 -0.29
CA VAL A 116 9.01 -4.44 0.14
C VAL A 116 9.75 -3.94 1.39
N ALA A 117 10.10 -4.83 2.33
CA ALA A 117 10.92 -4.46 3.47
C ALA A 117 12.32 -3.97 3.06
N GLU A 118 12.95 -4.62 2.07
CA GLU A 118 14.24 -4.19 1.51
C GLU A 118 14.18 -2.80 0.90
N LEU A 119 13.08 -2.45 0.19
CA LEU A 119 12.89 -1.10 -0.36
C LEU A 119 12.77 -0.03 0.74
N ILE A 120 12.15 -0.36 1.88
CA ILE A 120 11.96 0.59 2.98
C ILE A 120 13.23 0.72 3.85
N ALA A 121 14.06 -0.31 3.92
CA ALA A 121 15.17 -0.39 4.86
C ALA A 121 16.16 0.81 4.79
N PRO A 122 16.59 1.30 3.61
CA PRO A 122 17.47 2.47 3.52
C PRO A 122 16.86 3.73 4.16
N LEU A 123 15.54 3.90 4.06
CA LEU A 123 14.83 5.08 4.55
C LEU A 123 14.74 5.14 6.08
N LEU A 124 15.01 4.03 6.78
CA LEU A 124 15.05 3.99 8.24
C LEU A 124 16.30 4.65 8.82
N ASN A 125 17.33 4.87 8.01
CA ASN A 125 18.56 5.54 8.41
C ASN A 125 18.46 7.07 8.27
N GLU A 126 17.40 7.58 7.65
CA GLU A 126 17.16 9.02 7.57
C GLU A 126 16.97 9.61 8.98
N PRO A 127 17.68 10.70 9.34
CA PRO A 127 17.62 11.30 10.68
C PRO A 127 16.20 11.71 11.08
N ASP A 128 15.39 12.13 10.12
CA ASP A 128 14.01 12.59 10.29
C ASP A 128 12.95 11.49 10.08
N CYS A 129 13.38 10.23 9.92
CA CYS A 129 12.47 9.10 9.73
C CYS A 129 11.46 8.99 10.90
N PRO A 130 10.15 9.16 10.65
CA PRO A 130 9.16 9.11 11.70
C PRO A 130 9.12 7.75 12.39
N VAL A 131 8.93 7.75 13.71
CA VAL A 131 8.86 6.52 14.51
C VAL A 131 7.78 5.55 13.99
N MET A 132 6.67 6.10 13.50
CA MET A 132 5.61 5.32 12.83
C MET A 132 6.15 4.49 11.66
N ILE A 133 7.05 5.04 10.84
CA ILE A 133 7.65 4.32 9.71
C ILE A 133 8.52 3.17 10.19
N ARG A 134 9.32 3.38 11.25
CA ARG A 134 10.08 2.30 11.90
C ARG A 134 9.16 1.18 12.39
N GLN A 135 8.06 1.52 13.06
CA GLN A 135 7.09 0.54 13.53
C GLN A 135 6.46 -0.26 12.38
N LEU A 136 6.05 0.41 11.30
CA LEU A 136 5.51 -0.25 10.11
C LEU A 136 6.54 -1.17 9.45
N ALA A 137 7.80 -0.75 9.35
CA ALA A 137 8.88 -1.57 8.83
C ALA A 137 9.15 -2.80 9.70
N ALA A 138 9.06 -2.67 11.03
CA ALA A 138 9.17 -3.81 11.95
C ALA A 138 8.02 -4.82 11.75
N PHE A 139 6.77 -4.34 11.62
CA PHE A 139 5.63 -5.21 11.32
C PHE A 139 5.77 -5.92 9.97
N LEU A 140 6.24 -5.21 8.94
CA LEU A 140 6.47 -5.79 7.63
C LEU A 140 7.57 -6.85 7.67
N ASN A 141 8.69 -6.61 8.35
CA ASN A 141 9.75 -7.59 8.52
C ASN A 141 9.28 -8.84 9.27
N LYS A 142 8.43 -8.67 10.30
CA LYS A 142 7.77 -9.83 10.94
C LYS A 142 6.91 -10.62 9.97
N LYS A 143 6.09 -9.94 9.15
CA LYS A 143 5.25 -10.57 8.13
C LYS A 143 6.07 -11.32 7.08
N ALA A 144 7.25 -10.79 6.75
CA ALA A 144 8.22 -11.42 5.87
C ALA A 144 9.01 -12.57 6.52
N GLY A 145 8.81 -12.87 7.81
CA GLY A 145 9.57 -13.88 8.55
C GLY A 145 10.96 -13.42 9.01
N ASN A 146 11.38 -12.20 8.68
CA ASN A 146 12.65 -11.62 9.11
C ASN A 146 12.58 -11.09 10.54
N ARG A 147 12.51 -12.03 11.50
CA ARG A 147 12.39 -11.73 12.93
C ARG A 147 13.58 -10.95 13.48
N ALA A 148 14.79 -11.20 12.96
CA ALA A 148 16.01 -10.52 13.40
C ALA A 148 15.98 -9.03 13.03
N ALA A 149 15.63 -8.69 11.78
CA ALA A 149 15.48 -7.29 11.38
C ALA A 149 14.37 -6.59 12.15
N ALA A 150 13.21 -7.24 12.33
CA ALA A 150 12.12 -6.68 13.13
C ALA A 150 12.56 -6.36 14.57
N TYR A 151 13.29 -7.28 15.20
CA TYR A 151 13.82 -7.08 16.55
C TYR A 151 14.78 -5.89 16.63
N ALA A 152 15.71 -5.77 15.69
CA ALA A 152 16.64 -4.65 15.62
C ALA A 152 15.91 -3.31 15.46
N ILE A 153 14.87 -3.27 14.61
CA ILE A 153 14.07 -2.06 14.40
C ILE A 153 13.31 -1.67 15.69
N TYR A 154 12.70 -2.62 16.40
CA TYR A 154 12.04 -2.31 17.68
C TYR A 154 13.03 -1.77 18.72
N LYS A 155 14.24 -2.32 18.80
CA LYS A 155 15.28 -1.74 19.67
C LYS A 155 15.60 -0.30 19.29
N SER A 156 15.69 0.00 17.99
CA SER A 156 15.92 1.38 17.54
C SER A 156 14.80 2.34 17.94
N ILE A 157 13.55 1.87 18.03
CA ILE A 157 12.41 2.69 18.47
C ILE A 157 12.59 3.11 19.93
N LEU A 158 13.03 2.21 20.82
CA LEU A 158 13.26 2.51 22.23
C LEU A 158 14.28 3.62 22.45
N THR A 159 15.22 3.79 21.51
CA THR A 159 16.21 4.87 21.55
C THR A 159 15.79 6.13 20.80
N ALA A 160 14.86 6.02 19.84
CA ALA A 160 14.48 7.09 18.93
C ALA A 160 13.33 7.97 19.41
N THR A 161 12.58 7.55 20.43
CA THR A 161 11.41 8.30 20.90
C THR A 161 11.24 8.24 22.41
N LYS A 162 10.51 9.22 22.96
CA LYS A 162 10.01 9.23 24.34
C LYS A 162 8.51 8.99 24.41
N ASP A 163 7.84 8.77 23.27
CA ASP A 163 6.40 8.53 23.21
C ASP A 163 6.05 7.16 23.84
N PRO A 164 5.25 7.15 24.93
CA PRO A 164 4.90 5.91 25.63
C PRO A 164 4.16 4.90 24.77
N PHE A 165 3.41 5.33 23.75
CA PHE A 165 2.68 4.42 22.86
C PHE A 165 3.65 3.52 22.08
N TYR A 166 4.65 4.13 21.45
CA TYR A 166 5.64 3.41 20.65
C TYR A 166 6.59 2.58 21.51
N ILE A 167 6.99 3.10 22.68
CA ILE A 167 7.85 2.38 23.64
C ILE A 167 7.15 1.10 24.11
N LYS A 168 5.92 1.21 24.63
CA LYS A 168 5.17 0.04 25.14
C LYS A 168 4.93 -1.00 24.05
N ASN A 169 4.65 -0.56 22.82
CA ASN A 169 4.49 -1.48 21.70
C ASN A 169 5.81 -2.18 21.35
N ALA A 170 6.93 -1.46 21.29
CA ALA A 170 8.24 -2.02 20.99
C ALA A 170 8.69 -3.04 22.05
N GLU A 171 8.55 -2.73 23.35
CA GLU A 171 8.85 -3.64 24.46
C GLU A 171 8.02 -4.92 24.37
N LYS A 172 6.71 -4.80 24.16
CA LYS A 172 5.80 -5.93 24.00
C LYS A 172 6.20 -6.83 22.83
N GLU A 173 6.57 -6.24 21.70
CA GLU A 173 6.96 -6.99 20.50
C GLU A 173 8.36 -7.62 20.63
N ILE A 174 9.30 -6.96 21.30
CA ILE A 174 10.61 -7.53 21.67
C ILE A 174 10.43 -8.79 22.53
N ALA A 175 9.62 -8.71 23.60
CA ALA A 175 9.38 -9.84 24.49
C ALA A 175 8.78 -11.06 23.74
N LYS A 176 7.85 -10.83 22.81
CA LYS A 176 7.30 -11.89 21.94
C LYS A 176 8.35 -12.49 21.01
N LEU A 177 9.25 -11.67 20.48
CA LEU A 177 10.30 -12.11 19.57
C LEU A 177 11.33 -13.00 20.29
N GLU A 178 11.70 -12.63 21.51
CA GLU A 178 12.61 -13.37 22.40
C GLU A 178 11.98 -14.66 22.93
N GLY A 179 10.73 -14.60 23.41
CA GLY A 179 10.01 -15.78 23.90
C GLY A 179 9.78 -16.85 22.83
N GLY A 180 9.59 -16.44 21.57
CA GLY A 180 9.51 -17.37 20.44
C GLY A 180 10.85 -18.03 20.07
N SER A 181 11.99 -17.44 20.46
CA SER A 181 13.33 -17.99 20.19
C SER A 181 13.71 -19.12 21.17
N LEU A 182 13.07 -19.18 22.34
CA LEU A 182 13.31 -20.22 23.35
C LEU A 182 12.62 -21.56 23.02
N LEU A 183 11.57 -21.54 22.19
CA LEU A 183 10.82 -22.74 21.79
C LEU A 183 11.47 -23.57 20.67
N TYR A 184 12.49 -23.01 19.98
CA TYR A 184 13.21 -23.68 18.88
C TYR A 184 14.66 -24.08 19.22
N ARG A 185 15.03 -24.06 20.51
CA ARG A 185 16.32 -24.57 21.03
C ARG A 185 16.15 -25.87 21.83
N LYS A 186 15.46 -26.86 21.27
CA LYS A 186 15.47 -28.24 21.76
C LYS A 186 15.82 -29.19 20.63
#